data_AF-A0A2V9GZQ7-F1
#
_entry.id   AF-A0A2V9GZQ7-F1
#
_cell.length_a   1.000
_cell.length_b   1.000
_cell.length_c   1.000
_cell.angle_alpha   90.00
_cell.angle_beta   90.00
_cell.angle_gamma   90.00
#
_symmetry.space_group_name_H-M   'P 1'
#
loop_
_entity.id
_entity.type
_entity.pdbx_description
1 polymer ?
#
loop_
_entity_poly.entity_id
_entity_poly.type
_entity_poly.pdbx_seq_one_letter_code
_entity_poly.pdbx_strand_id
1 'polypeptide(L)'
;MNVVLGGVVSIVLFGVVRRLPRTWWICGAGVSVVFLIFFIMIAPVFIFPLLNKYTVLEDPKITQPILSLARANGIPAQKVYQMDASRQTTRMSANVSGYGQTMRITLNDNLLSRGSPEEIQSVMGHEMGHYVLHHIAKDILHFSVVIVIFFALLRWSLERALARWGERWRVRGIGDPAVLPLVFLLGSLFAFVYTPFLNTHIRTNEHEADMYGLNASRQPDGFTQAAIHLGEYRKMDPGPFEEWIFFDHPSGRNRIHDAMLWKAENLELFTPKAGY
;
A
#
# COMPACT_ATOMS: atom_id res chain seq x y z
N MET A 1 0.84 -17.06 11.15
CA MET A 1 0.59 -16.81 9.70
C MET A 1 1.90 -16.61 8.94
N ASN A 2 2.70 -15.59 9.26
CA ASN A 2 3.92 -15.26 8.50
C ASN A 2 4.92 -16.41 8.36
N VAL A 3 5.18 -17.18 9.43
CA VAL A 3 6.07 -18.36 9.39
C VAL A 3 5.57 -19.44 8.43
N VAL A 4 4.25 -19.68 8.41
CA VAL A 4 3.65 -20.71 7.55
C VAL A 4 3.73 -20.31 6.09
N LEU A 5 3.28 -19.08 5.75
CA LEU A 5 3.31 -18.58 4.37
C LEU A 5 4.75 -18.44 3.86
N GLY A 6 5.64 -17.86 4.68
CA GLY A 6 7.06 -17.74 4.35
C GLY A 6 7.74 -19.10 4.16
N GLY A 7 7.39 -20.08 4.98
CA GLY A 7 7.88 -21.46 4.86
C GLY A 7 7.45 -22.11 3.54
N VAL A 8 6.18 -22.01 3.16
CA VAL A 8 5.65 -22.55 1.90
C VAL A 8 6.36 -21.92 0.70
N VAL A 9 6.43 -20.59 0.65
CA VAL A 9 7.11 -19.87 -0.43
C VAL A 9 8.59 -20.28 -0.51
N SER A 10 9.28 -20.37 0.64
CA SER A 10 10.68 -20.80 0.69
C SER A 10 10.88 -22.21 0.16
N ILE A 11 10.02 -23.17 0.53
CA ILE A 11 10.08 -24.55 0.01
C ILE A 11 9.93 -24.57 -1.51
N VAL A 12 8.96 -23.85 -2.05
CA VAL A 12 8.71 -23.80 -3.50
C VAL A 12 9.91 -23.17 -4.22
N LEU A 13 10.39 -22.02 -3.75
CA LEU A 13 11.55 -21.34 -4.35
C LEU A 13 12.81 -22.21 -4.28
N PHE A 14 13.05 -22.90 -3.16
CA PHE A 14 14.19 -23.81 -3.05
C PHE A 14 14.05 -25.04 -3.95
N GLY A 15 12.82 -25.53 -4.16
CA GLY A 15 12.50 -26.53 -5.17
C GLY A 15 12.87 -26.06 -6.58
N VAL A 16 12.54 -24.81 -6.94
CA VAL A 16 12.93 -24.19 -8.22
C VAL A 16 14.45 -24.12 -8.36
N VAL A 17 15.15 -23.62 -7.34
CA VAL A 17 16.62 -23.52 -7.34
C VAL A 17 17.29 -24.88 -7.56
N ARG A 18 16.82 -25.93 -6.88
CA ARG A 18 17.37 -27.28 -7.00
C ARG A 18 17.06 -27.95 -8.35
N ARG A 19 15.89 -27.68 -8.94
CA ARG A 19 15.46 -28.31 -10.19
C ARG A 19 15.96 -27.58 -11.44
N LEU A 20 16.14 -26.26 -11.37
CA LEU A 20 16.47 -25.40 -12.51
C LEU A 20 17.74 -24.56 -12.25
N PRO A 21 18.90 -25.16 -11.93
CA PRO A 21 20.07 -24.43 -11.43
C PRO A 21 20.64 -23.38 -12.39
N ARG A 22 20.33 -23.43 -13.70
CA ARG A 22 20.76 -22.42 -14.69
C ARG A 22 19.79 -21.25 -14.84
N THR A 23 18.49 -21.50 -14.66
CA THR A 23 17.40 -20.55 -14.93
C THR A 23 16.57 -20.21 -13.70
N TRP A 24 16.98 -20.68 -12.51
CA TRP A 24 16.25 -20.49 -11.26
C TRP A 24 15.93 -19.03 -10.95
N TRP A 25 16.77 -18.09 -11.39
CA TRP A 25 16.58 -16.68 -11.10
C TRP A 25 15.33 -16.13 -11.80
N ILE A 26 15.13 -16.45 -13.08
CA ILE A 26 13.97 -15.99 -13.84
C ILE A 26 12.71 -16.83 -13.50
N CYS A 27 12.86 -18.14 -13.32
CA CYS A 27 11.75 -19.00 -12.91
C CYS A 27 11.30 -18.69 -11.48
N GLY A 28 12.24 -18.42 -10.58
CA GLY A 28 12.00 -18.00 -9.20
C GLY A 28 11.35 -16.63 -9.12
N ALA A 29 11.81 -15.66 -9.93
CA ALA A 29 11.14 -14.38 -10.07
C ALA A 29 9.68 -14.55 -10.54
N GLY A 30 9.44 -15.38 -11.56
CA GLY A 30 8.09 -15.67 -12.05
C GLY A 30 7.19 -16.29 -10.97
N VAL A 31 7.71 -17.26 -10.21
CA VAL A 31 6.99 -17.85 -9.08
C VAL A 31 6.69 -16.81 -8.00
N SER A 32 7.65 -15.94 -7.66
CA SER A 32 7.45 -14.87 -6.69
C SER A 32 6.40 -13.84 -7.15
N VAL A 33 6.35 -13.51 -8.46
CA VAL A 33 5.32 -12.64 -9.03
C VAL A 33 3.94 -13.29 -8.95
N VAL A 34 3.83 -14.59 -9.24
CA VAL A 34 2.57 -15.34 -9.09
C VAL A 34 2.11 -15.32 -7.63
N PHE A 35 3.03 -15.55 -6.68
CA PHE A 35 2.70 -15.43 -5.25
C PHE A 35 2.26 -14.02 -4.86
N LEU A 36 2.96 -12.99 -5.32
CA LEU A 36 2.58 -11.59 -5.07
C LEU A 36 1.14 -11.32 -5.49
N ILE A 37 0.78 -11.65 -6.74
CA ILE A 37 -0.57 -11.45 -7.28
C ILE A 37 -1.59 -12.27 -6.49
N PHE A 38 -1.29 -13.55 -6.23
CA PHE A 38 -2.14 -14.44 -5.44
C PHE A 38 -2.45 -13.86 -4.06
N PHE A 39 -1.43 -13.36 -3.34
CA PHE A 39 -1.62 -12.77 -2.02
C PHE A 39 -2.42 -11.47 -2.06
N ILE A 40 -2.16 -10.58 -3.03
CA ILE A 40 -2.94 -9.34 -3.20
C ILE A 40 -4.42 -9.65 -3.42
N MET A 41 -4.74 -10.67 -4.21
CA MET A 41 -6.13 -11.08 -4.47
C MET A 41 -6.82 -11.73 -3.27
N ILE A 42 -6.08 -12.57 -2.52
CA ILE A 42 -6.66 -13.37 -1.42
C ILE A 42 -6.72 -12.60 -0.11
N ALA A 43 -5.79 -11.66 0.13
CA ALA A 43 -5.67 -11.00 1.41
C ALA A 43 -6.97 -10.29 1.86
N PRO A 44 -7.63 -9.46 1.03
CA PRO A 44 -8.88 -8.80 1.43
C PRO A 44 -10.03 -9.76 1.68
N VAL A 45 -10.07 -10.89 0.97
CA VAL A 45 -11.20 -11.83 1.01
C VAL A 45 -11.07 -12.82 2.16
N PHE A 46 -9.85 -13.30 2.45
CA PHE A 46 -9.63 -14.37 3.42
C PHE A 46 -8.74 -13.96 4.59
N ILE A 47 -7.68 -13.19 4.36
CA ILE A 47 -6.72 -12.88 5.44
C ILE A 47 -7.25 -11.80 6.36
N PHE A 48 -7.72 -10.67 5.82
CA PHE A 48 -8.18 -9.56 6.66
C PHE A 48 -9.41 -9.93 7.50
N PRO A 49 -10.41 -10.68 6.99
CA PRO A 49 -11.55 -11.13 7.80
C PRO A 49 -11.20 -12.14 8.91
N LEU A 50 -10.04 -12.81 8.85
CA LEU A 50 -9.55 -13.63 9.95
C LEU A 50 -8.99 -12.79 11.10
N LEU A 51 -8.55 -11.57 10.81
CA LEU A 51 -7.90 -10.68 11.77
C LEU A 51 -8.86 -9.62 12.34
N ASN A 52 -9.88 -9.23 11.57
CA ASN A 52 -10.84 -8.19 11.93
C ASN A 52 -12.26 -8.62 11.57
N LYS A 53 -13.23 -8.13 12.34
CA LYS A 53 -14.65 -8.24 12.05
C LYS A 53 -15.08 -7.12 11.11
N TYR A 54 -15.86 -7.51 10.11
CA TYR A 54 -16.49 -6.60 9.16
C TYR A 54 -18.00 -6.66 9.35
N THR A 55 -18.62 -5.50 9.57
CA THR A 55 -20.08 -5.35 9.66
C THR A 55 -20.56 -4.36 8.60
N VAL A 56 -21.80 -4.51 8.14
CA VAL A 56 -22.41 -3.49 7.27
C VAL A 56 -22.66 -2.24 8.10
N LEU A 57 -22.26 -1.08 7.59
CA LEU A 57 -22.56 0.20 8.22
C LEU A 57 -23.96 0.63 7.79
N GLU A 58 -24.84 0.89 8.76
CA GLU A 58 -26.26 1.19 8.49
C GLU A 58 -26.60 2.69 8.56
N ASP A 59 -25.76 3.53 9.17
CA ASP A 59 -26.04 4.96 9.33
C ASP A 59 -26.10 5.68 7.97
N PRO A 60 -27.29 6.16 7.53
CA PRO A 60 -27.44 6.84 6.25
C PRO A 60 -26.66 8.15 6.16
N LYS A 61 -26.41 8.82 7.30
CA LYS A 61 -25.69 10.10 7.34
C LYS A 61 -24.25 9.94 6.87
N ILE A 62 -23.65 8.77 7.11
CA ILE A 62 -22.29 8.45 6.68
C ILE A 62 -22.30 7.71 5.34
N THR A 63 -23.18 6.72 5.20
CA THR A 63 -23.16 5.83 4.02
C THR A 63 -23.64 6.52 2.74
N GLN A 64 -24.64 7.39 2.80
CA GLN A 64 -25.19 8.02 1.58
C GLN A 64 -24.19 8.94 0.88
N PRO A 65 -23.48 9.86 1.58
CA PRO A 65 -22.44 10.67 0.94
C PRO A 65 -21.35 9.82 0.28
N ILE A 66 -20.89 8.76 0.95
CA ILE A 66 -19.85 7.86 0.43
C ILE A 66 -20.34 7.10 -0.80
N LEU A 67 -21.55 6.53 -0.76
CA LEU A 67 -22.10 5.81 -1.90
C LEU A 67 -22.40 6.77 -3.07
N SER A 68 -22.76 8.03 -2.79
CA SER A 68 -22.91 9.06 -3.81
C SER A 68 -21.57 9.38 -4.47
N LEU A 69 -20.52 9.56 -3.67
CA LEU A 69 -19.16 9.79 -4.14
C LEU A 69 -18.67 8.60 -4.98
N ALA A 70 -18.89 7.37 -4.52
CA ALA A 70 -18.55 6.16 -5.27
C ALA A 70 -19.24 6.12 -6.65
N ARG A 71 -20.55 6.36 -6.68
CA ARG A 71 -21.32 6.39 -7.95
C ARG A 71 -20.83 7.46 -8.90
N ALA A 72 -20.54 8.67 -8.40
CA ALA A 72 -20.02 9.78 -9.21
C ALA A 72 -18.66 9.47 -9.84
N ASN A 73 -17.89 8.56 -9.24
CA ASN A 73 -16.55 8.17 -9.66
C ASN A 73 -16.50 6.76 -10.31
N GLY A 74 -17.65 6.21 -10.71
CA GLY A 74 -17.71 4.93 -11.43
C GLY A 74 -17.37 3.70 -10.58
N ILE A 75 -17.43 3.81 -9.25
CA ILE A 75 -17.14 2.72 -8.31
C ILE A 75 -18.47 1.99 -8.01
N PRO A 76 -18.65 0.73 -8.43
CA PRO A 76 -19.94 0.02 -8.32
C PRO A 76 -20.22 -0.53 -6.91
N ALA A 77 -19.92 0.26 -5.87
CA ALA A 77 -20.15 -0.13 -4.49
C ALA A 77 -21.63 0.06 -4.12
N GLN A 78 -22.20 -0.95 -3.46
CA GLN A 78 -23.59 -0.92 -2.99
C GLN A 78 -23.72 -0.81 -1.47
N LYS A 79 -22.65 -1.14 -0.76
CA LYS A 79 -22.61 -1.20 0.70
C LYS A 79 -21.30 -0.61 1.21
N VAL A 80 -21.38 0.00 2.38
CA VAL A 80 -20.23 0.46 3.17
C VAL A 80 -20.10 -0.46 4.37
N TYR A 81 -18.88 -0.84 4.70
CA TYR A 81 -18.57 -1.71 5.81
C TYR A 81 -17.80 -0.95 6.89
N GLN A 82 -17.96 -1.38 8.13
CA GLN A 82 -17.12 -0.99 9.25
C GLN A 82 -16.18 -2.15 9.61
N MET A 83 -14.92 -1.83 9.93
CA MET A 83 -13.92 -2.76 10.46
C MET A 83 -13.50 -2.37 11.89
N ASP A 84 -13.39 -3.35 12.80
CA ASP A 84 -12.97 -3.17 14.21
C ASP A 84 -11.44 -3.02 14.38
N ALA A 85 -10.82 -2.08 13.64
CA ALA A 85 -9.38 -1.87 13.63
C ALA A 85 -8.82 -1.37 14.97
N SER A 86 -9.64 -0.71 15.80
CA SER A 86 -9.28 -0.22 17.13
C SER A 86 -8.66 -1.29 18.04
N ARG A 87 -8.95 -2.56 17.80
CA ARG A 87 -8.36 -3.70 18.52
C ARG A 87 -6.86 -3.86 18.30
N GLN A 88 -6.33 -3.29 17.22
CA GLN A 88 -4.94 -3.45 16.79
C GLN A 88 -4.21 -2.12 16.63
N THR A 89 -4.91 -1.03 16.36
CA THR A 89 -4.31 0.27 16.07
C THR A 89 -5.25 1.43 16.40
N THR A 90 -4.71 2.60 16.68
CA THR A 90 -5.47 3.86 16.85
C THR A 90 -5.56 4.69 15.56
N ARG A 91 -4.93 4.22 14.46
CA ARG A 91 -4.88 4.95 13.18
C ARG A 91 -6.29 5.07 12.59
N MET A 92 -6.61 6.27 12.10
CA MET A 92 -7.82 6.54 11.30
C MET A 92 -7.52 6.18 9.85
N SER A 93 -8.37 5.35 9.24
CA SER A 93 -8.16 4.86 7.87
C SER A 93 -9.46 4.30 7.30
N ALA A 94 -9.51 4.24 5.97
CA ALA A 94 -10.50 3.52 5.21
C ALA A 94 -9.79 2.75 4.09
N ASN A 95 -10.53 2.01 3.27
CA ASN A 95 -10.01 1.45 2.03
C ASN A 95 -11.13 1.12 1.05
N VAL A 96 -10.76 1.06 -0.22
CA VAL A 96 -11.50 0.37 -1.28
C VAL A 96 -10.69 -0.87 -1.65
N SER A 97 -11.22 -2.06 -1.35
CA SER A 97 -10.48 -3.32 -1.55
C SER A 97 -11.34 -4.38 -2.23
N GLY A 98 -10.68 -5.38 -2.83
CA GLY A 98 -11.34 -6.44 -3.60
C GLY A 98 -11.44 -6.12 -5.10
N TYR A 99 -11.92 -7.10 -5.87
CA TYR A 99 -12.03 -7.00 -7.33
C TYR A 99 -13.38 -7.52 -7.81
N GLY A 100 -13.96 -6.84 -8.81
CA GLY A 100 -15.28 -7.15 -9.35
C GLY A 100 -16.34 -7.22 -8.24
N GLN A 101 -16.99 -8.38 -8.10
CA GLN A 101 -18.07 -8.61 -7.14
C GLN A 101 -17.61 -8.64 -5.67
N THR A 102 -16.31 -8.78 -5.41
CA THR A 102 -15.77 -8.82 -4.03
C THR A 102 -15.34 -7.44 -3.52
N MET A 103 -15.51 -6.39 -4.34
CA MET A 103 -15.13 -5.03 -4.00
C MET A 103 -15.96 -4.51 -2.83
N ARG A 104 -15.28 -3.88 -1.86
CA ARG A 104 -15.86 -3.35 -0.63
C ARG A 104 -15.24 -2.00 -0.31
N ILE A 105 -16.11 -1.06 0.06
CA ILE A 105 -15.74 0.16 0.76
C ILE A 105 -15.78 -0.14 2.25
N THR A 106 -14.66 0.08 2.94
CA THR A 106 -14.56 -0.17 4.38
C THR A 106 -14.00 1.04 5.09
N LEU A 107 -14.66 1.48 6.16
CA LEU A 107 -14.19 2.48 7.11
C LEU A 107 -13.75 1.75 8.38
N ASN A 108 -12.65 2.17 9.01
CA ASN A 108 -12.37 1.66 10.35
C ASN A 108 -13.12 2.44 11.43
N ASP A 109 -13.31 1.79 12.57
CA ASP A 109 -14.00 2.33 13.74
C ASP A 109 -13.31 3.55 14.37
N ASN A 110 -11.97 3.66 14.28
CA ASN A 110 -11.25 4.87 14.69
C ASN A 110 -11.68 6.10 13.87
N LEU A 111 -11.78 5.96 12.54
CA LEU A 111 -12.22 7.05 11.66
C LEU A 111 -13.68 7.42 11.94
N LEU A 112 -14.54 6.43 12.09
CA LEU A 112 -15.97 6.64 12.36
C LEU A 112 -16.25 7.31 13.70
N SER A 113 -15.44 7.03 14.72
CA SER A 113 -15.65 7.56 16.07
C SER A 113 -15.04 8.94 16.31
N ARG A 114 -14.06 9.34 15.49
CA ARG A 114 -13.25 10.54 15.71
C ARG A 114 -13.38 11.58 14.60
N GLY A 115 -13.62 11.14 13.37
CA GLY A 115 -13.69 12.01 12.21
C GLY A 115 -15.04 12.69 12.06
N SER A 116 -15.01 13.96 11.68
CA SER A 116 -16.15 14.71 11.15
C SER A 116 -16.69 14.09 9.85
N PRO A 117 -17.94 14.39 9.46
CA PRO A 117 -18.48 13.97 8.15
C PRO A 117 -17.62 14.39 6.96
N GLU A 118 -16.96 15.55 7.04
CA GLU A 118 -16.06 16.08 6.03
C GLU A 118 -14.74 15.30 5.97
N GLU A 119 -14.17 14.93 7.13
CA GLU A 119 -12.99 14.04 7.21
C GLU A 119 -13.27 12.65 6.64
N ILE A 120 -14.43 12.07 6.96
CA ILE A 120 -14.79 10.75 6.44
C ILE A 120 -14.89 10.79 4.91
N GLN A 121 -15.53 11.83 4.36
CA GLN A 121 -15.65 12.01 2.92
C GLN A 121 -14.31 12.29 2.24
N SER A 122 -13.44 13.09 2.85
CA SER A 122 -12.12 13.40 2.29
C SER A 122 -11.22 12.16 2.28
N VAL A 123 -11.16 11.41 3.38
CA VAL A 123 -10.42 10.15 3.48
C VAL A 123 -10.98 9.15 2.47
N MET A 124 -12.30 8.99 2.36
CA MET A 124 -12.86 8.12 1.32
C MET A 124 -12.58 8.59 -0.10
N GLY A 125 -12.59 9.89 -0.37
CA GLY A 125 -12.20 10.44 -1.66
C GLY A 125 -10.78 10.03 -2.05
N HIS A 126 -9.84 10.10 -1.10
CA HIS A 126 -8.47 9.65 -1.27
C HIS A 126 -8.39 8.14 -1.55
N GLU A 127 -9.04 7.30 -0.75
CA GLU A 127 -9.06 5.84 -0.95
C GLU A 127 -9.70 5.43 -2.30
N MET A 128 -10.72 6.18 -2.74
CA MET A 128 -11.31 6.01 -4.07
C MET A 128 -10.33 6.41 -5.18
N GLY A 129 -9.48 7.40 -4.96
CA GLY A 129 -8.40 7.78 -5.87
C GLY A 129 -7.44 6.63 -6.15
N HIS A 130 -6.99 5.92 -5.11
CA HIS A 130 -6.18 4.71 -5.28
C HIS A 130 -6.84 3.65 -6.17
N TYR A 131 -8.16 3.46 -5.99
CA TYR A 131 -8.92 2.50 -6.77
C TYR A 131 -9.07 2.92 -8.24
N VAL A 132 -9.51 4.16 -8.48
CA VAL A 132 -9.81 4.69 -9.82
C VAL A 132 -8.54 4.87 -10.64
N LEU A 133 -7.44 5.32 -10.02
CA LEU A 133 -6.14 5.48 -10.69
C LEU A 133 -5.36 4.16 -10.80
N HIS A 134 -5.97 3.03 -10.42
CA HIS A 134 -5.43 1.68 -10.55
C HIS A 134 -4.06 1.49 -9.86
N HIS A 135 -3.86 2.08 -8.68
CA HIS A 135 -2.57 2.01 -7.98
C HIS A 135 -2.16 0.57 -7.64
N ILE A 136 -3.11 -0.31 -7.29
CA ILE A 136 -2.81 -1.74 -7.09
C ILE A 136 -2.21 -2.38 -8.36
N ALA A 137 -2.71 -2.04 -9.55
CA ALA A 137 -2.18 -2.58 -10.81
C ALA A 137 -0.79 -1.99 -11.13
N LYS A 138 -0.60 -0.68 -10.89
CA LYS A 138 0.72 -0.02 -11.00
C LYS A 138 1.73 -0.68 -10.06
N ASP A 139 1.33 -0.96 -8.82
CA ASP A 139 2.16 -1.61 -7.79
C ASP A 139 2.52 -3.04 -8.21
N ILE A 140 1.57 -3.84 -8.71
CA ILE A 140 1.85 -5.19 -9.22
C ILE A 140 2.90 -5.13 -10.32
N LEU A 141 2.76 -4.23 -11.30
CA LEU A 141 3.72 -4.09 -12.38
C LEU A 141 5.10 -3.68 -11.85
N HIS A 142 5.15 -2.63 -11.03
CA HIS A 142 6.37 -2.10 -10.43
C HIS A 142 7.11 -3.17 -9.63
N PHE A 143 6.43 -3.83 -8.69
CA PHE A 143 7.04 -4.88 -7.88
C PHE A 143 7.42 -6.11 -8.70
N SER A 144 6.70 -6.43 -9.78
CA SER A 144 7.10 -7.53 -10.68
C SER A 144 8.44 -7.24 -11.36
N VAL A 145 8.64 -6.01 -11.84
CA VAL A 145 9.92 -5.58 -12.43
C VAL A 145 11.03 -5.61 -11.38
N VAL A 146 10.77 -5.08 -10.18
CA VAL A 146 11.73 -5.05 -9.07
C VAL A 146 12.12 -6.46 -8.63
N ILE A 147 11.17 -7.40 -8.56
CA ILE A 147 11.44 -8.81 -8.26
C ILE A 147 12.39 -9.41 -9.31
N VAL A 148 12.16 -9.19 -10.60
CA VAL A 148 13.05 -9.72 -11.65
C VAL A 148 14.46 -9.13 -11.53
N ILE A 149 14.58 -7.82 -11.30
CA ILE A 149 15.87 -7.15 -11.07
C ILE A 149 16.57 -7.74 -9.85
N PHE A 150 15.84 -7.90 -8.74
CA PHE A 150 16.36 -8.47 -7.51
C PHE A 150 16.90 -9.89 -7.72
N PHE A 151 16.15 -10.78 -8.37
CA PHE A 151 16.62 -12.14 -8.64
C PHE A 151 17.83 -12.18 -9.58
N ALA A 152 17.91 -11.28 -10.57
CA ALA A 152 19.08 -11.16 -11.43
C ALA A 152 20.33 -10.72 -10.65
N LEU A 153 20.20 -9.71 -9.80
CA LEU A 153 21.27 -9.22 -8.91
C LEU A 153 21.65 -10.27 -7.86
N LEU A 154 20.68 -10.99 -7.31
CA LEU A 154 20.89 -12.06 -6.34
C LEU A 154 21.70 -13.18 -6.99
N ARG A 155 21.33 -13.62 -8.20
CA ARG A 155 22.10 -14.61 -8.95
C ARG A 155 23.54 -14.17 -9.16
N TRP A 156 23.73 -12.96 -9.70
CA TRP A 156 25.07 -12.43 -9.95
C TRP A 156 25.90 -12.37 -8.66
N SER A 157 25.32 -11.89 -7.58
CA SER A 157 26.00 -11.74 -6.29
C SER A 157 26.36 -13.09 -5.67
N LEU A 158 25.44 -14.05 -5.69
CA LEU A 158 25.66 -15.40 -5.16
C LEU A 158 26.74 -16.14 -5.95
N GLU A 159 26.71 -16.09 -7.29
CA GLU A 159 27.74 -16.73 -8.12
C GLU A 159 29.13 -16.17 -7.80
N ARG A 160 29.26 -14.84 -7.67
CA ARG A 160 30.54 -14.18 -7.31
C ARG A 160 30.99 -14.53 -5.90
N ALA A 161 30.08 -14.50 -4.93
CA ALA A 161 30.40 -14.75 -3.53
C ALA A 161 30.78 -16.22 -3.29
N LEU A 162 30.03 -17.16 -3.86
CA LEU A 162 30.31 -18.59 -3.71
C LEU A 162 31.59 -19.00 -4.45
N ALA A 163 31.88 -18.41 -5.62
CA ALA A 163 33.15 -18.65 -6.30
C ALA A 163 34.36 -18.18 -5.49
N ARG A 164 34.22 -17.10 -4.70
CA ARG A 164 35.33 -16.51 -3.93
C ARG A 164 35.46 -17.08 -2.51
N TRP A 165 34.35 -17.41 -1.86
CA TRP A 165 34.31 -17.75 -0.44
C TRP A 165 33.53 -19.04 -0.12
N GLY A 166 32.87 -19.66 -1.10
CA GLY A 166 31.98 -20.81 -0.89
C GLY A 166 32.67 -21.99 -0.21
N GLU A 167 33.89 -22.33 -0.62
CA GLU A 167 34.69 -23.40 0.00
C GLU A 167 35.01 -23.09 1.47
N ARG A 168 35.45 -21.86 1.76
CA ARG A 168 35.74 -21.40 3.12
C ARG A 168 34.50 -21.43 4.02
N TRP A 169 33.34 -21.08 3.46
CA TRP A 169 32.05 -21.11 4.16
C TRP A 169 31.42 -22.51 4.19
N ARG A 170 32.03 -23.50 3.54
CA ARG A 170 31.52 -24.88 3.41
C ARG A 170 30.12 -24.94 2.78
N VAL A 171 29.79 -23.99 1.90
CA VAL A 171 28.53 -23.95 1.16
C VAL A 171 28.73 -24.69 -0.16
N ARG A 172 28.01 -25.80 -0.34
CA ARG A 172 28.22 -26.70 -1.51
C ARG A 172 27.67 -26.14 -2.82
N GLY A 173 26.80 -25.15 -2.75
CA GLY A 173 26.22 -24.47 -3.90
C GLY A 173 24.89 -23.78 -3.58
N ILE A 174 24.25 -23.22 -4.60
CA ILE A 174 23.00 -22.46 -4.44
C ILE A 174 21.80 -23.29 -3.94
N GLY A 175 21.83 -24.61 -4.11
CA GLY A 175 20.80 -25.53 -3.60
C GLY A 175 21.05 -26.04 -2.18
N ASP A 176 22.11 -25.57 -1.52
CA ASP A 176 22.46 -25.87 -0.13
C ASP A 176 21.79 -24.86 0.81
N PRO A 177 20.94 -25.28 1.78
CA PRO A 177 20.30 -24.35 2.71
C PRO A 177 21.28 -23.47 3.49
N ALA A 178 22.56 -23.87 3.60
CA ALA A 178 23.61 -23.05 4.18
C ALA A 178 23.84 -21.70 3.45
N VAL A 179 23.32 -21.53 2.23
CA VAL A 179 23.37 -20.27 1.47
C VAL A 179 22.37 -19.21 1.99
N LEU A 180 21.34 -19.62 2.75
CA LEU A 180 20.24 -18.73 3.16
C LEU A 180 20.69 -17.49 3.93
N PRO A 181 21.66 -17.54 4.88
CA PRO A 181 22.15 -16.33 5.55
C PRO A 181 22.72 -15.29 4.57
N LEU A 182 23.41 -15.73 3.51
CA LEU A 182 23.92 -14.85 2.46
C LEU A 182 22.78 -14.28 1.61
N VAL A 183 21.77 -15.09 1.28
CA VAL A 183 20.56 -14.62 0.59
C VAL A 183 19.85 -13.53 1.40
N PHE A 184 19.67 -13.73 2.71
CA PHE A 184 19.07 -12.74 3.59
C PHE A 184 19.91 -11.47 3.69
N LEU A 185 21.24 -11.58 3.81
CA LEU A 185 22.13 -10.42 3.80
C LEU A 185 22.00 -9.60 2.51
N LEU A 186 22.10 -10.27 1.35
CA LEU A 186 21.98 -9.61 0.04
C LEU A 186 20.59 -9.01 -0.18
N GLY A 187 19.55 -9.72 0.26
CA GLY A 187 18.17 -9.23 0.25
C GLY A 187 17.99 -7.97 1.10
N SER A 188 18.52 -7.97 2.33
CA SER A 188 18.47 -6.81 3.23
C SER A 188 19.24 -5.61 2.68
N LEU A 189 20.43 -5.84 2.08
CA LEU A 189 21.20 -4.79 1.43
C LEU A 189 20.47 -4.21 0.22
N PHE A 190 19.89 -5.06 -0.62
CA PHE A 190 19.06 -4.63 -1.74
C PHE A 190 17.88 -3.80 -1.25
N ALA A 191 17.12 -4.30 -0.26
CA ALA A 191 15.98 -3.60 0.31
C ALA A 191 16.37 -2.22 0.86
N PHE A 192 17.48 -2.15 1.62
CA PHE A 192 17.99 -0.89 2.17
C PHE A 192 18.30 0.15 1.09
N VAL A 193 19.00 -0.25 0.01
CA VAL A 193 19.33 0.64 -1.12
C VAL A 193 18.07 1.02 -1.91
N TYR A 194 17.10 0.11 -1.99
CA TYR A 194 15.85 0.30 -2.72
C TYR A 194 14.83 1.17 -1.97
N THR A 195 14.91 1.28 -0.64
CA THR A 195 13.98 2.06 0.21
C THR A 195 13.60 3.44 -0.34
N PRO A 196 14.52 4.36 -0.70
CA PRO A 196 14.12 5.69 -1.19
C PRO A 196 13.33 5.64 -2.51
N PHE A 197 13.58 4.64 -3.37
CA PHE A 197 12.82 4.44 -4.61
C PHE A 197 11.42 3.91 -4.32
N LEU A 198 11.31 2.96 -3.41
CA LEU A 198 10.02 2.46 -2.92
C LEU A 198 9.19 3.59 -2.32
N ASN A 199 9.78 4.37 -1.41
CA ASN A 199 9.09 5.48 -0.76
C ASN A 199 8.68 6.57 -1.75
N THR A 200 9.49 6.84 -2.78
CA THR A 200 9.12 7.79 -3.84
C THR A 200 7.92 7.28 -4.64
N HIS A 201 7.92 6.00 -5.05
CA HIS A 201 6.80 5.37 -5.76
C HIS A 201 5.49 5.48 -4.96
N ILE A 202 5.55 5.16 -3.66
CA ILE A 202 4.38 5.27 -2.78
C ILE A 202 3.94 6.73 -2.65
N ARG A 203 4.84 7.67 -2.35
CA ARG A 203 4.50 9.10 -2.24
C ARG A 203 3.87 9.68 -3.51
N THR A 204 4.29 9.22 -4.69
CA THR A 204 3.66 9.61 -5.96
C THR A 204 2.21 9.13 -6.01
N ASN A 205 1.96 7.86 -5.69
CA ASN A 205 0.60 7.32 -5.60
C ASN A 205 -0.26 8.05 -4.55
N GLU A 206 0.32 8.42 -3.41
CA GLU A 206 -0.35 9.19 -2.36
C GLU A 206 -0.74 10.60 -2.85
N HIS A 207 0.18 11.31 -3.49
CA HIS A 207 -0.10 12.65 -4.01
C HIS A 207 -1.18 12.62 -5.12
N GLU A 208 -1.11 11.64 -6.02
CA GLU A 208 -2.14 11.42 -7.04
C GLU A 208 -3.52 11.17 -6.39
N ALA A 209 -3.58 10.35 -5.34
CA ALA A 209 -4.81 10.05 -4.61
C ALA A 209 -5.32 11.24 -3.79
N ASP A 210 -4.43 12.05 -3.21
CA ASP A 210 -4.79 13.29 -2.51
C ASP A 210 -5.47 14.27 -3.44
N MET A 211 -4.86 14.55 -4.59
CA MET A 211 -5.44 15.46 -5.59
C MET A 211 -6.74 14.91 -6.16
N TYR A 212 -6.82 13.60 -6.41
CA TYR A 212 -8.07 12.96 -6.78
C TYR A 212 -9.15 13.16 -5.72
N GLY A 213 -8.83 12.86 -4.46
CA GLY A 213 -9.75 12.93 -3.34
C GLY A 213 -10.26 14.34 -3.09
N LEU A 214 -9.40 15.36 -3.19
CA LEU A 214 -9.78 16.77 -3.10
C LEU A 214 -10.77 17.17 -4.20
N ASN A 215 -10.46 16.81 -5.46
CA ASN A 215 -11.34 17.09 -6.60
C ASN A 215 -12.69 16.38 -6.49
N ALA A 216 -12.69 15.12 -6.04
CA ALA A 216 -13.88 14.29 -5.96
C ALA A 216 -14.78 14.65 -4.78
N SER A 217 -14.21 14.77 -3.58
CA SER A 217 -14.96 15.02 -2.34
C SER A 217 -15.30 16.49 -2.13
N ARG A 218 -14.44 17.41 -2.63
CA ARG A 218 -14.50 18.84 -2.36
C ARG A 218 -14.49 19.16 -0.87
N GLN A 219 -13.75 18.38 -0.08
CA GLN A 219 -13.61 18.52 1.37
C GLN A 219 -12.17 18.90 1.78
N PRO A 220 -11.62 20.05 1.35
CA PRO A 220 -10.25 20.42 1.71
C PRO A 220 -10.06 20.64 3.21
N ASP A 221 -11.05 21.20 3.91
CA ASP A 221 -10.97 21.42 5.36
C ASP A 221 -11.05 20.08 6.12
N GLY A 222 -11.91 19.16 5.68
CA GLY A 222 -11.96 17.80 6.21
C GLY A 222 -10.67 17.03 5.92
N PHE A 223 -10.06 17.21 4.75
CA PHE A 223 -8.76 16.62 4.43
C PHE A 223 -7.66 17.14 5.36
N THR A 224 -7.63 18.45 5.61
CA THR A 224 -6.69 19.06 6.57
C THR A 224 -6.88 18.54 7.99
N GLN A 225 -8.11 18.38 8.47
CA GLN A 225 -8.40 17.79 9.79
C GLN A 225 -7.87 16.35 9.87
N ALA A 226 -8.15 15.52 8.86
CA ALA A 226 -7.63 14.16 8.78
C ALA A 226 -6.09 14.12 8.76
N ALA A 227 -5.46 15.05 8.05
CA ALA A 227 -4.00 15.18 7.99
C ALA A 227 -3.39 15.63 9.33
N ILE A 228 -4.08 16.43 10.15
CA ILE A 228 -3.63 16.80 11.51
C ILE A 228 -3.51 15.56 12.39
N HIS A 229 -4.45 14.61 12.29
CA HIS A 229 -4.39 13.36 13.05
C HIS A 229 -3.16 12.49 12.74
N LEU A 230 -2.48 12.69 11.61
CA LEU A 230 -1.21 12.03 11.32
C LEU A 230 -0.13 12.36 12.37
N GLY A 231 -0.22 13.53 13.00
CA GLY A 231 0.71 13.98 14.03
C GLY A 231 0.75 13.11 15.29
N GLU A 232 -0.28 12.28 15.51
CA GLU A 232 -0.33 11.34 16.63
C GLU A 232 0.63 10.16 16.46
N TYR A 233 1.04 9.85 15.22
CA TYR A 233 1.85 8.66 14.93
C TYR A 233 2.95 8.88 13.88
N ARG A 234 3.11 10.11 13.37
CA ARG A 234 4.17 10.51 12.43
C ARG A 234 4.62 11.94 12.70
N LYS A 235 5.87 12.27 12.35
CA LYS A 235 6.37 13.65 12.41
C LYS A 235 5.69 14.49 11.32
N MET A 236 5.11 15.63 11.70
CA MET A 236 4.33 16.47 10.79
C MET A 236 5.18 17.24 9.77
N ASP A 237 6.39 17.63 10.17
CA ASP A 237 7.30 18.46 9.35
C ASP A 237 8.72 17.85 9.37
N PRO A 238 8.94 16.74 8.64
CA PRO A 238 10.25 16.15 8.47
C PRO A 238 11.15 17.00 7.55
N GLY A 239 12.47 16.90 7.73
CA GLY A 239 13.39 17.52 6.77
C GLY A 239 13.40 16.81 5.41
N PRO A 240 13.86 17.44 4.32
CA PRO A 240 13.80 16.84 2.97
C PRO A 240 14.48 15.46 2.87
N PHE A 241 15.63 15.29 3.52
CA PHE A 241 16.32 13.99 3.55
C PHE A 241 15.60 12.94 4.39
N GLU A 242 15.00 13.37 5.50
CA GLU A 242 14.22 12.49 6.36
C GLU A 242 12.97 12.00 5.63
N GLU A 243 12.26 12.89 4.95
CA GLU A 243 11.09 12.55 4.13
C GLU A 243 11.51 11.63 2.98
N TRP A 244 12.56 11.98 2.24
CA TRP A 244 13.02 11.18 1.10
C TRP A 244 13.34 9.73 1.48
N ILE A 245 14.08 9.52 2.58
CA ILE A 245 14.57 8.20 3.00
C ILE A 245 13.54 7.42 3.82
N PHE A 246 12.81 8.05 4.73
CA PHE A 246 12.05 7.34 5.76
C PHE A 246 10.53 7.45 5.64
N PHE A 247 10.01 8.34 4.79
CA PHE A 247 8.57 8.56 4.67
C PHE A 247 8.01 7.94 3.41
N ASP A 248 7.17 6.94 3.56
CA ASP A 248 6.40 6.34 2.47
C ASP A 248 5.23 7.22 2.00
N HIS A 249 4.71 8.10 2.87
CA HIS A 249 3.65 9.06 2.54
C HIS A 249 4.16 10.50 2.65
N PRO A 250 3.58 11.46 1.91
CA PRO A 250 3.87 12.87 2.10
C PRO A 250 3.60 13.29 3.56
N SER A 251 4.43 14.20 4.07
CA SER A 251 4.28 14.71 5.43
C SER A 251 2.90 15.34 5.67
N GLY A 252 2.44 15.30 6.92
CA GLY A 252 1.17 15.94 7.29
C GLY A 252 1.16 17.44 6.95
N ARG A 253 2.30 18.13 7.11
CA ARG A 253 2.46 19.53 6.68
C ARG A 253 2.25 19.70 5.17
N ASN A 254 2.89 18.88 4.34
CA ASN A 254 2.76 18.96 2.88
C ASN A 254 1.32 18.70 2.45
N ARG A 255 0.68 17.66 3.00
CA ARG A 255 -0.72 17.33 2.73
C ARG A 255 -1.68 18.47 3.10
N ILE A 256 -1.48 19.10 4.26
CA ILE A 256 -2.29 20.26 4.71
C ILE A 256 -2.08 21.45 3.78
N HIS A 257 -0.82 21.75 3.45
CA HIS A 257 -0.47 22.86 2.57
C HIS A 257 -1.12 22.70 1.20
N ASP A 258 -0.99 21.53 0.58
CA ASP A 258 -1.50 21.26 -0.76
C ASP A 258 -3.03 21.28 -0.80
N ALA A 259 -3.70 20.78 0.23
CA ALA A 259 -5.16 20.88 0.36
C ALA A 259 -5.64 22.33 0.47
N MET A 260 -4.91 23.18 1.20
CA MET A 260 -5.25 24.60 1.36
C MET A 260 -4.94 25.42 0.11
N LEU A 261 -3.86 25.10 -0.62
CA LEU A 261 -3.61 25.66 -1.94
C LEU A 261 -4.72 25.30 -2.92
N TRP A 262 -5.09 24.01 -2.99
CA TRP A 262 -6.20 23.56 -3.81
C TRP A 262 -7.49 24.33 -3.47
N LYS A 263 -7.79 24.53 -2.18
CA LYS A 263 -8.96 25.31 -1.75
C LYS A 263 -8.90 26.76 -2.23
N ALA A 264 -7.74 27.41 -2.10
CA ALA A 264 -7.54 28.79 -2.53
C ALA A 264 -7.74 28.96 -4.04
N GLU A 265 -7.31 27.98 -4.83
CA GLU A 265 -7.51 27.95 -6.29
C GLU A 265 -8.95 27.63 -6.71
N ASN A 266 -9.76 27.03 -5.81
CA ASN A 266 -11.12 26.57 -6.09
C ASN A 266 -12.20 27.26 -5.22
N LEU A 267 -11.96 28.49 -4.76
CA LEU A 267 -12.87 29.23 -3.86
C LEU A 267 -14.28 29.41 -4.43
N GLU A 268 -14.45 29.42 -5.75
CA GLU A 268 -15.75 29.50 -6.41
C GLU A 268 -16.66 28.31 -6.13
N LEU A 269 -16.11 27.15 -5.74
CA LEU A 269 -16.90 25.97 -5.35
C LEU A 269 -17.57 26.14 -3.97
N PHE A 270 -17.06 27.06 -3.15
CA PHE A 270 -17.51 27.29 -1.77
C PHE A 270 -18.20 28.64 -1.59
N THR A 271 -18.03 29.54 -2.56
CA THR A 271 -18.72 30.83 -2.58
C THR A 271 -20.12 30.62 -3.13
N PRO A 272 -21.19 30.97 -2.39
CA PRO A 272 -22.54 30.91 -2.93
C PRO A 272 -22.60 31.73 -4.22
N LYS A 273 -23.07 31.15 -5.32
CA LYS A 273 -23.34 31.93 -6.54
C LYS A 273 -24.37 32.99 -6.18
N ALA A 274 -23.99 34.26 -6.31
CA ALA A 274 -24.92 35.36 -6.17
C ALA A 274 -25.95 35.29 -7.32
N GLY A 275 -27.16 34.85 -7.00
CA GLY A 275 -28.34 34.93 -7.86
C GLY A 275 -28.57 33.75 -8.81
N TYR A 276 -29.67 33.04 -8.56
CA TYR A 276 -30.81 32.90 -9.49
C TYR A 276 -32.09 32.82 -8.67
#